data_AF-A0A7S2DQ15-F1
#
_entry.id   AF-A0A7S2DQ15-F1
#
_cell.length_a   1.000
_cell.length_b   1.000
_cell.length_c   1.000
_cell.angle_alpha   90.00
_cell.angle_beta   90.00
_cell.angle_gamma   90.00
#
_symmetry.space_group_name_H-M   'P 1'
#
loop_
_entity.id
_entity.type
_entity.pdbx_description
1 polymer ?
#
loop_
_entity_poly.entity_id
_entity_poly.type
_entity_poly.pdbx_seq_one_letter_code
_entity_poly.pdbx_strand_id
1 'polypeptide(L)'
;GDFAKCLQRVCRRVLHTHQQCALDDPNDVCVFGRRSCFRGQCQGLGTGEPCSAHPEGLDIDCKKGWHCFLGVCKPQLPLGHSCSGQHPSECLGGHRCNLALAVPRCNREYSL
;
A
#
# COMPACT_ATOMS: atom_id res chain seq x y z
N GLY A 1 -11.80 7.50 2.69
CA GLY A 1 -13.17 7.51 3.22
C GLY A 1 -13.44 6.15 3.79
N ASP A 2 -14.09 6.08 4.96
CA ASP A 2 -14.52 4.80 5.53
C ASP A 2 -15.57 4.18 4.61
N PHE A 3 -15.17 3.19 3.82
CA PHE A 3 -16.12 2.42 3.04
C PHE A 3 -16.98 1.61 4.02
N ALA A 4 -18.30 1.60 3.85
CA ALA A 4 -19.19 0.71 4.59
C ALA A 4 -19.74 -0.31 3.60
N LYS A 5 -19.51 -1.60 3.86
CA LYS A 5 -20.15 -2.67 3.08
C LYS A 5 -21.24 -3.27 3.95
N CYS A 6 -22.49 -3.00 3.60
CA CYS A 6 -23.64 -3.55 4.31
C CYS A 6 -24.02 -4.88 3.65
N LEU A 7 -23.81 -5.99 4.35
CA LEU A 7 -24.27 -7.32 3.95
C LEU A 7 -25.38 -7.73 4.92
N GLN A 8 -26.55 -8.10 4.40
CA GLN A 8 -27.68 -8.58 5.21
C GLN A 8 -28.10 -7.63 6.36
N ARG A 9 -28.15 -6.31 6.08
CA ARG A 9 -28.54 -5.23 7.03
C ARG A 9 -27.56 -4.95 8.18
N VAL A 10 -26.38 -5.57 8.19
CA VAL A 10 -25.29 -5.19 9.11
C VAL A 10 -24.26 -4.41 8.31
N CYS A 11 -24.08 -3.13 8.65
CA CYS A 11 -23.05 -2.30 8.05
C CYS A 11 -21.75 -2.48 8.83
N ARG A 12 -20.72 -2.94 8.13
CA ARG A 12 -19.39 -3.13 8.70
C ARG A 12 -18.45 -2.06 8.21
N ARG A 13 -17.59 -1.58 9.09
CA ARG A 13 -16.50 -0.67 8.77
C ARG A 13 -15.47 -1.43 7.96
N VAL A 14 -15.23 -0.96 6.74
CA VAL A 14 -14.24 -1.54 5.85
C VAL A 14 -12.91 -0.86 6.12
N LEU A 15 -11.92 -1.68 6.44
CA LEU A 15 -10.58 -1.24 6.77
C LEU A 15 -9.60 -1.62 5.67
N HIS A 16 -8.73 -0.67 5.34
CA HIS A 16 -7.56 -0.85 4.50
C HIS A 16 -6.39 -1.38 5.31
N THR A 17 -5.35 -1.83 4.60
CA THR A 17 -4.11 -2.22 5.25
C THR A 17 -3.56 -1.11 6.15
N HIS A 18 -3.00 -1.48 7.31
CA HIS A 18 -2.46 -0.59 8.36
C HIS A 18 -3.48 0.19 9.18
N GLN A 19 -4.77 0.15 8.82
CA GLN A 19 -5.79 0.71 9.69
C GLN A 19 -5.98 -0.15 10.94
N GLN A 20 -6.31 0.52 12.04
CA GLN A 20 -6.63 -0.15 13.29
C GLN A 20 -7.92 -0.96 13.14
N CYS A 21 -7.87 -2.19 13.61
CA CYS A 21 -9.01 -3.10 13.70
C CYS A 21 -9.08 -3.66 15.12
N ALA A 22 -10.29 -3.91 15.61
CA ALA A 22 -10.49 -4.65 16.85
C ALA A 22 -10.71 -6.14 16.57
N LEU A 23 -9.93 -7.02 17.22
CA LEU A 23 -10.04 -8.48 17.06
C LEU A 23 -11.42 -9.01 17.51
N ASP A 24 -12.02 -8.35 18.50
CA ASP A 24 -13.29 -8.75 19.11
C ASP A 24 -14.49 -7.97 18.55
N ASP A 25 -14.28 -7.03 17.62
CA ASP A 25 -15.36 -6.27 17.00
C ASP A 25 -15.77 -6.90 15.65
N PRO A 26 -16.93 -7.58 15.58
CA PRO A 26 -17.41 -8.17 14.33
C PRO A 26 -17.82 -7.13 13.27
N ASN A 27 -17.83 -5.85 13.63
CA ASN A 27 -18.15 -4.74 12.73
C ASN A 27 -16.93 -4.24 11.94
N ASP A 28 -15.71 -4.63 12.30
CA ASP A 28 -14.50 -4.30 11.54
C ASP A 28 -14.19 -5.41 10.52
N VAL A 29 -13.98 -5.04 9.26
CA VAL A 29 -13.58 -5.98 8.21
C VAL A 29 -12.41 -5.43 7.42
N CYS A 30 -11.26 -6.09 7.51
CA CYS A 30 -10.13 -5.86 6.61
C CYS A 30 -10.46 -6.43 5.22
N VAL A 31 -10.63 -5.59 4.20
CA VAL A 31 -10.97 -6.09 2.84
C VAL A 31 -9.78 -6.07 1.88
N PHE A 32 -8.81 -5.19 2.14
CA PHE A 32 -7.55 -5.09 1.43
C PHE A 32 -6.47 -5.84 2.18
N GLY A 33 -5.46 -6.36 1.49
CA GLY A 33 -4.41 -7.13 2.16
C GLY A 33 -4.75 -8.61 2.38
N ARG A 34 -4.21 -9.17 3.48
CA ARG A 34 -4.47 -10.55 3.93
C ARG A 34 -5.84 -10.73 4.60
N ARG A 35 -6.66 -9.67 4.65
CA ARG A 35 -8.03 -9.66 5.21
C ARG A 35 -8.11 -10.14 6.66
N SER A 36 -7.01 -10.00 7.40
CA SER A 36 -6.87 -10.46 8.78
C SER A 36 -6.45 -9.30 9.67
N CYS A 37 -7.14 -9.16 10.79
CA CYS A 37 -6.73 -8.30 11.88
C CYS A 37 -5.64 -9.01 12.69
N PHE A 38 -4.45 -8.41 12.81
CA PHE A 38 -3.36 -8.96 13.61
C PHE A 38 -2.73 -7.86 14.44
N ARG A 39 -2.61 -8.10 15.76
CA ARG A 39 -2.10 -7.09 16.72
C ARG A 39 -2.80 -5.73 16.58
N GLY A 40 -4.11 -5.76 16.35
CA GLY A 40 -4.94 -4.56 16.22
C GLY A 40 -4.79 -3.79 14.91
N GLN A 41 -4.21 -4.39 13.86
CA GLN A 41 -4.07 -3.77 12.53
C GLN A 41 -4.40 -4.73 11.40
N CYS A 42 -4.99 -4.21 10.32
CA CYS A 42 -5.21 -4.97 9.10
C CYS A 42 -3.88 -5.28 8.40
N GLN A 43 -3.60 -6.58 8.23
CA GLN A 43 -2.35 -7.03 7.61
C GLN A 43 -2.33 -6.84 6.11
N GLY A 44 -1.20 -6.33 5.62
CA GLY A 44 -0.94 -6.16 4.20
C GLY A 44 -0.36 -7.40 3.57
N LEU A 45 -0.48 -7.44 2.24
CA LEU A 45 0.22 -8.40 1.41
C LEU A 45 1.74 -8.19 1.48
N GLY A 46 2.46 -9.28 1.57
CA GLY A 46 3.91 -9.35 1.51
C GLY A 46 4.44 -9.41 0.09
N THR A 47 5.76 -9.55 -0.03
CA THR A 47 6.43 -9.60 -1.34
C THR A 47 5.90 -10.74 -2.20
N GLY A 48 5.58 -10.45 -3.47
CA GLY A 48 5.14 -11.44 -4.45
C GLY A 48 3.68 -11.85 -4.33
N GLU A 49 2.96 -11.38 -3.30
CA GLU A 49 1.52 -11.62 -3.19
C GLU A 49 0.76 -10.75 -4.21
N PRO A 50 -0.32 -11.29 -4.81
CA PRO A 50 -1.08 -10.61 -5.86
C PRO A 50 -1.89 -9.45 -5.27
N CYS A 51 -1.73 -8.27 -5.84
CA CYS A 51 -2.37 -7.03 -5.40
C CYS A 51 -3.08 -6.32 -6.55
N SER A 52 -3.96 -5.39 -6.22
CA SER A 52 -4.59 -4.51 -7.20
C SER A 52 -3.96 -3.12 -7.13
N ALA A 53 -3.40 -2.67 -8.26
CA ALA A 53 -2.91 -1.30 -8.34
C ALA A 53 -4.13 -0.36 -8.31
N HIS A 54 -4.20 0.49 -7.29
CA HIS A 54 -5.28 1.46 -7.17
C HIS A 54 -4.88 2.78 -7.86
N PRO A 55 -5.75 3.36 -8.72
CA PRO A 55 -5.43 4.55 -9.51
C PRO A 55 -5.14 5.79 -8.66
N GLU A 56 -5.54 5.77 -7.40
CA GLU A 56 -5.24 6.84 -6.42
C GLU A 56 -3.82 6.73 -5.84
N GLY A 57 -3.01 5.78 -6.31
CA GLY A 57 -1.58 5.65 -5.98
C GLY A 57 -1.28 5.20 -4.56
N LEU A 58 -2.32 4.88 -3.78
CA LEU A 58 -2.19 4.30 -2.45
C LEU A 58 -2.15 2.78 -2.60
N ASP A 59 -0.99 2.18 -2.30
CA ASP A 59 -0.78 0.74 -2.27
C ASP A 59 -1.47 0.10 -1.05
N ILE A 60 -2.80 0.27 -0.98
CA ILE A 60 -3.64 -0.06 0.17
C ILE A 60 -3.75 -1.56 0.44
N ASP A 61 -3.25 -2.40 -0.47
CA ASP A 61 -3.17 -3.86 -0.32
C ASP A 61 -1.86 -4.30 0.32
N CYS A 62 -0.77 -3.60 0.03
CA CYS A 62 0.56 -4.05 0.39
C CYS A 62 0.92 -3.62 1.81
N LYS A 63 1.79 -4.40 2.46
CA LYS A 63 2.33 -4.01 3.76
C LYS A 63 3.15 -2.72 3.65
N LYS A 64 3.35 -2.02 4.77
CA LYS A 64 3.89 -0.66 4.77
C LYS A 64 5.32 -0.67 4.27
N GLY A 65 5.63 0.18 3.29
CA GLY A 65 6.92 0.17 2.59
C GLY A 65 6.97 -0.78 1.39
N TRP A 66 5.82 -1.35 0.98
CA TRP A 66 5.65 -2.10 -0.25
C TRP A 66 4.64 -1.37 -1.14
N HIS A 67 4.79 -1.55 -2.45
CA HIS A 67 3.90 -1.03 -3.46
C HIS A 67 3.43 -2.14 -4.40
N CYS A 68 2.27 -1.94 -5.03
CA CYS A 68 1.72 -2.89 -5.97
C CYS A 68 2.27 -2.61 -7.37
N PHE A 69 3.14 -3.49 -7.87
CA PHE A 69 3.78 -3.33 -9.17
C PHE A 69 3.53 -4.54 -10.06
N LEU A 70 2.93 -4.29 -11.24
CA LEU A 70 2.51 -5.34 -12.17
C LEU A 70 1.64 -6.41 -11.49
N GLY A 71 0.74 -5.97 -10.62
CA GLY A 71 -0.18 -6.85 -9.90
C GLY A 71 0.44 -7.67 -8.77
N VAL A 72 1.69 -7.38 -8.37
CA VAL A 72 2.34 -8.04 -7.22
C VAL A 72 2.97 -7.03 -6.26
N CYS A 73 2.87 -7.29 -4.96
CA CYS A 73 3.48 -6.42 -3.95
C CYS A 73 5.01 -6.54 -3.99
N LYS A 74 5.70 -5.41 -4.12
CA LYS A 74 7.17 -5.29 -4.14
C LYS A 74 7.62 -4.26 -3.11
N PRO A 75 8.79 -4.45 -2.46
CA PRO A 75 9.33 -3.45 -1.54
C PRO A 75 9.59 -2.14 -2.28
N GLN A 76 9.27 -1.02 -1.64
CA GLN A 76 9.67 0.30 -2.10
C GLN A 76 11.18 0.49 -1.91
N LEU A 77 11.79 1.23 -2.82
CA LEU A 77 13.21 1.50 -2.82
C LEU A 77 13.57 2.66 -1.87
N PRO A 78 14.69 2.57 -1.12
CA PRO A 78 15.18 3.68 -0.30
C PRO A 78 15.68 4.86 -1.13
N LEU A 79 15.86 6.01 -0.46
CA LEU A 79 16.54 7.17 -1.03
C LEU A 79 17.93 6.78 -1.59
N GLY A 80 18.25 7.27 -2.79
CA GLY A 80 19.54 7.07 -3.46
C GLY A 80 19.68 5.73 -4.19
N HIS A 81 18.73 4.80 -4.03
CA HIS A 81 18.72 3.54 -4.79
C HIS A 81 18.31 3.77 -6.24
N SER A 82 18.89 2.96 -7.13
CA SER A 82 18.52 2.91 -8.54
C SER A 82 17.08 2.47 -8.70
N CYS A 83 16.28 3.26 -9.41
CA CYS A 83 14.87 2.97 -9.69
C CYS A 83 14.65 2.82 -11.19
N SER A 84 13.52 2.22 -11.56
CA SER A 84 13.17 1.91 -12.95
C SER A 84 12.23 2.95 -13.58
N GLY A 85 11.62 3.82 -12.77
CA GLY A 85 10.79 4.91 -13.27
C GLY A 85 9.43 4.50 -13.77
N GLN A 86 9.10 3.21 -13.64
CA GLN A 86 7.85 2.67 -14.16
C GLN A 86 6.65 3.03 -13.28
N HIS A 87 6.87 3.56 -12.07
CA HIS A 87 5.81 3.92 -11.15
C HIS A 87 6.16 5.13 -10.27
N PRO A 88 5.22 6.05 -10.00
CA PRO A 88 5.46 7.22 -9.15
C PRO A 88 5.77 6.89 -7.67
N SER A 89 5.30 5.74 -7.18
CA SER A 89 5.45 5.30 -5.77
C SER A 89 6.51 4.22 -5.55
N GLU A 90 7.42 3.99 -6.51
CA GLU A 90 8.50 2.99 -6.41
C GLU A 90 9.45 3.30 -5.23
N CYS A 91 9.54 4.57 -4.82
CA CYS A 91 10.41 5.05 -3.76
C CYS A 91 9.68 5.24 -2.42
N LEU A 92 10.36 4.97 -1.31
CA LEU A 92 9.79 5.09 0.03
C LEU A 92 9.34 6.53 0.35
N GLY A 93 8.21 6.69 1.04
CA GLY A 93 7.88 7.91 1.81
C GLY A 93 8.02 9.26 1.10
N GLY A 94 7.27 9.50 0.02
CA GLY A 94 7.23 10.80 -0.67
C GLY A 94 8.47 11.11 -1.52
N HIS A 95 9.37 10.14 -1.69
CA HIS A 95 10.41 10.19 -2.70
C HIS A 95 9.85 9.83 -4.08
N ARG A 96 10.45 10.35 -5.14
CA ARG A 96 10.15 10.00 -6.52
C ARG A 96 11.39 9.55 -7.26
N CYS A 97 11.20 8.71 -8.27
CA CYS A 97 12.28 8.31 -9.16
C CYS A 97 12.66 9.50 -10.05
N ASN A 98 13.88 10.02 -9.91
CA ASN A 98 14.41 11.07 -10.77
C ASN A 98 14.95 10.45 -12.07
N LEU A 99 14.18 10.56 -13.14
CA LEU A 99 14.51 10.04 -14.47
C LEU A 99 15.48 10.92 -15.27
N ALA A 100 15.79 12.13 -14.78
CA ALA A 100 16.72 13.04 -15.45
C ALA A 100 18.21 12.68 -15.21
N LEU A 101 18.49 11.78 -14.26
CA LEU A 101 19.84 11.29 -13.99
C LEU A 101 20.24 10.21 -15.01
N ALA A 102 21.53 10.14 -15.34
CA ALA A 102 22.08 9.08 -16.19
C ALA A 102 21.78 7.66 -15.66
N VAL A 103 21.69 7.52 -14.34
CA VAL A 103 21.12 6.35 -13.66
C VAL A 103 19.99 6.85 -12.78
N PRO A 104 18.72 6.52 -13.09
CA PRO A 104 17.59 7.01 -12.31
C PRO A 104 17.66 6.57 -10.85
N ARG A 105 17.38 7.49 -9.93
CA ARG A 105 17.44 7.23 -8.49
C ARG A 105 16.28 7.84 -7.72
N CYS A 106 15.93 7.20 -6.62
CA CYS A 106 14.94 7.72 -5.68
C CYS A 106 15.47 8.97 -4.99
N ASN A 107 14.84 10.12 -5.21
CA ASN A 107 15.20 11.41 -4.63
C ASN A 107 13.99 12.05 -3.92
N ARG A 108 14.21 13.03 -3.01
CA ARG A 108 13.12 13.90 -2.56
C ARG A 108 12.61 14.71 -3.73
N GLU A 109 11.30 14.91 -3.75
CA GLU A 109 10.52 15.42 -4.88
C GLU A 109 10.94 16.79 -5.45
N TYR A 110 11.93 17.49 -4.86
CA TYR A 110 12.33 18.85 -5.26
C TYR A 110 13.82 19.19 -5.04
N SER A 111 14.74 18.24 -5.08
CA SER A 111 16.17 18.59 -5.20
C SER A 111 16.59 18.67 -6.67
N LEU A 112 16.32 19.83 -7.29
CA LEU A 112 17.06 20.31 -8.47
C LEU A 112 18.48 20.70 -8.04
#